data_AF-A0A1Y5CW50-F1
#
_entry.id   AF-A0A1Y5CW50-F1
#
_cell.length_a   1.000
_cell.length_b   1.000
_cell.length_c   1.000
_cell.angle_alpha   90.00
_cell.angle_beta   90.00
_cell.angle_gamma   90.00
#
_symmetry.space_group_name_H-M   'P 1'
#
loop_
_entity.id
_entity.type
_entity.pdbx_description
1 polymer ?
#
loop_
_entity_poly.entity_id
_entity_poly.type
_entity_poly.pdbx_seq_one_letter_code
_entity_poly.pdbx_strand_id
1 'polypeptide(L)' 'MNRKKKINATLKKKQKKANAKLHTSNKPRYISKAERVKLEEATIEDKKTS' A
#
# COMPACT_ATOMS: atom_id res chain seq x y z
N MET A 1 -27.37 12.72 -19.77
CA MET A 1 -26.93 12.44 -18.37
C MET A 1 -27.34 13.60 -17.48
N ASN A 2 -28.33 13.41 -16.62
CA ASN A 2 -28.82 14.48 -15.75
C ASN A 2 -27.72 14.93 -14.78
N ARG A 3 -27.71 16.21 -14.41
CA ARG A 3 -26.72 16.84 -13.53
C ARG A 3 -26.45 16.02 -12.26
N LYS A 4 -27.51 15.51 -11.60
CA LYS A 4 -27.41 14.61 -10.44
C LYS A 4 -26.56 13.36 -10.71
N LYS A 5 -26.80 12.65 -11.84
CA LYS A 5 -26.04 11.45 -12.20
C LYS A 5 -24.56 11.77 -12.46
N LYS A 6 -24.26 12.92 -13.09
CA LYS A 6 -22.88 13.35 -13.39
C LYS A 6 -22.08 13.64 -12.12
N ILE A 7 -22.68 14.32 -11.15
CA ILE A 7 -22.06 14.63 -9.86
C ILE A 7 -21.75 13.32 -9.12
N ASN A 8 -22.73 12.42 -9.01
CA ASN A 8 -22.55 11.13 -8.32
C ASN A 8 -21.46 10.26 -8.97
N ALA A 9 -21.41 10.21 -10.30
CA ALA A 9 -20.35 9.47 -11.01
C ALA A 9 -18.96 10.06 -10.71
N THR A 10 -18.83 11.39 -10.68
CA THR A 10 -17.57 12.08 -10.39
C THR A 10 -17.10 11.81 -8.96
N LEU A 11 -17.99 11.89 -7.98
CA LEU A 11 -17.67 11.60 -6.57
C LEU A 11 -17.23 10.14 -6.39
N LYS A 12 -17.97 9.18 -6.95
CA LYS A 12 -17.60 7.76 -6.92
C LYS A 12 -16.23 7.50 -7.55
N LYS A 13 -15.91 8.17 -8.67
CA LYS A 13 -14.60 8.04 -9.34
C LYS A 13 -13.47 8.57 -8.45
N LYS A 14 -13.67 9.70 -7.77
CA LYS A 14 -12.68 10.25 -6.82
C LYS A 14 -12.47 9.33 -5.62
N GLN A 15 -13.55 8.82 -5.02
CA GLN A 15 -13.49 7.89 -3.90
C GLN A 15 -12.74 6.59 -4.27
N LYS A 16 -13.05 6.00 -5.42
CA LYS A 16 -12.33 4.81 -5.92
C LYS A 16 -10.83 5.07 -6.10
N LYS A 17 -10.45 6.24 -6.62
CA LYS A 17 -9.04 6.62 -6.76
C LYS A 17 -8.34 6.79 -5.41
N ALA A 18 -9.02 7.38 -4.42
CA ALA A 18 -8.47 7.50 -3.07
C ALA A 18 -8.27 6.14 -2.41
N ASN A 19 -9.27 5.26 -2.48
CA ASN A 19 -9.19 3.91 -1.91
C ASN A 19 -8.12 3.05 -2.59
N ALA A 20 -7.96 3.16 -3.92
CA ALA A 20 -6.91 2.44 -4.64
C ALA A 20 -5.49 2.88 -4.24
N LYS A 21 -5.30 4.15 -3.86
CA LYS A 21 -4.03 4.66 -3.34
C LYS A 21 -3.76 4.21 -1.91
N LEU A 22 -4.80 4.06 -1.09
CA LEU A 22 -4.69 3.61 0.29
C LEU A 22 -4.48 2.09 0.41
N HIS A 23 -4.81 1.34 -0.64
CA HIS A 23 -4.70 -0.12 -0.64
C HIS A 23 -3.24 -0.56 -0.81
N THR A 24 -2.48 -0.56 0.29
CA THR A 24 -1.20 -1.26 0.36
C THR A 24 -1.48 -2.77 0.43
N SER A 25 -0.94 -3.54 -0.51
CA SER A 25 -0.97 -5.00 -0.42
C SER A 25 -0.24 -5.42 0.86
N ASN A 26 -0.96 -6.02 1.80
CA ASN A 26 -0.38 -6.57 3.04
C ASN A 26 0.42 -7.86 2.81
N LYS A 27 0.63 -8.25 1.55
CA LYS A 27 1.43 -9.41 1.18
C LYS A 27 2.90 -8.99 1.10
N PRO A 28 3.82 -9.68 1.81
CA PRO A 28 5.24 -9.43 1.66
C PRO A 28 5.63 -9.67 0.21
N ARG A 29 6.36 -8.73 -0.39
CA ARG A 29 6.92 -8.90 -1.73
C ARG A 29 7.83 -10.13 -1.70
N TYR A 30 7.76 -10.99 -2.71
CA TYR A 30 8.71 -12.09 -2.79
C TYR A 30 10.12 -11.51 -2.92
N ILE A 31 10.98 -11.86 -1.99
CA ILE A 31 12.38 -11.46 -1.90
C ILE A 31 13.21 -12.73 -1.85
N SER A 32 14.35 -12.71 -2.53
CA SER A 32 15.24 -13.88 -2.60
C SER A 32 15.77 -14.24 -1.21
N LYS A 33 16.27 -15.48 -1.04
CA LYS A 33 16.85 -15.93 0.25
C LYS A 33 17.93 -14.97 0.76
N ALA A 34 18.78 -14.46 -0.14
CA ALA A 34 19.85 -13.52 0.21
C ALA A 34 19.31 -12.16 0.69
N GLU A 35 18.19 -11.69 0.14
CA GLU A 35 17.59 -10.41 0.54
C GLU A 35 16.84 -10.51 1.87
N ARG A 36 16.25 -11.67 2.20
CA ARG A 36 15.64 -11.90 3.52
C ARG A 36 16.68 -11.85 4.63
N VAL A 37 17.82 -12.51 4.45
CA VAL A 37 18.90 -12.52 5.45
C VAL A 37 19.39 -11.09 5.74
N LYS A 38 19.62 -10.29 4.69
CA LYS A 38 20.03 -8.88 4.84
C LYS A 38 18.99 -8.02 5.57
N LEU A 39 17.70 -8.24 5.31
CA LEU A 39 16.62 -7.53 6.01
C LEU A 39 16.50 -7.96 7.47
N GLU A 40 16.63 -9.26 7.76
CA GLU A 40 16.63 -9.78 9.13
C GLU A 40 17.81 -9.23 9.94
N GLU A 41 19.03 -9.23 9.37
CA GLU A 41 20.23 -8.61 9.96
C GLU A 41 20.00 -7.13 10.31
N ALA A 42 19.47 -6.34 9.37
CA ALA A 42 19.16 -4.93 9.61
C ALA A 42 18.11 -4.72 10.72
N THR A 43 17.06 -5.55 10.79
CA THR A 43 16.06 -5.44 11.88
C THR A 43 16.59 -5.90 13.24
N ILE A 44 17.58 -6.79 13.27
CA ILE A 44 18.22 -7.27 14.50
C ILE A 44 19.18 -6.22 15.06
N GLU A 45 19.88 -5.48 14.19
CA GLU A 45 20.79 -4.39 14.58
C GLU A 45 20.02 -3.25 15.28
N ASP A 46 18.91 -2.79 14.71
CA ASP A 46 18.07 -1.73 15.30
C ASP A 46 17.50 -2.11 16.69
N LYS A 47 17.21 -3.39 16.92
CA LYS A 47 16.71 -3.89 18.21
C LYS A 47 17.78 -4.07 19.27
N LYS A 48 19.05 -4.22 18.89
CA LYS A 48 20.17 -4.31 19.85
C LYS A 48 20.59 -2.93 20.39
N THR A 49 20.22 -1.87 19.68
CA THR A 49 20.54 -0.48 20.05
C THR A 49 19.45 0.21 20.87
N SER A 50 18.37 -0.48 21.24
CA SER A 50 17.28 0.04 22.10
C SER A 50 17.20 -0.66 23.45
#